data_AF-N1JHY4-F1
#
_entry.id   AF-N1JHY4-F1
#
_cell.length_a   1.000
_cell.length_b   1.000
_cell.length_c   1.000
_cell.angle_alpha   90.00
_cell.angle_beta   90.00
_cell.angle_gamma   90.00
#
_symmetry.space_group_name_H-M   'P 1'
#
loop_
_entity.id
_entity.type
_entity.pdbx_description
1 polymer ?
#
loop_
_entity_poly.entity_id
_entity_poly.type
_entity_poly.pdbx_seq_one_letter_code
_entity_poly.pdbx_strand_id
1 'polypeptide(L)'
;MAPAKRKRGDRQSLDTSDSRPSPLRPQNNNAGLHEMRDNIRRSSRGGQNSYGGRGGRRNDNWDHSYQINIKNRATPTPGPMSPPQRPLSANQTPAPTPTQTPASVIDLLVVQKASLAPYDFSFITDERLGKWEYSGREAVVTLGIQARQDEDTTDLGSIFQELTRATLNGRLDPDVAGNCVQDILGPDTSDDPTLPFDARNFFLDILSMVCEAEENLKIPLLRIFSVSTGISPVTMRQKLDGKLLQDLGLTRETFGRVGVRQATNLLYRQANYNLLREETEGYAKLVAELFTTSENERPSSEAVEDAFE
;
A
#
# COMPACT_ATOMS: atom_id res chain seq x y z
N MET A 1 22.44 36.45 -32.95
CA MET A 1 20.97 36.52 -32.80
C MET A 1 20.50 35.18 -32.23
N ALA A 2 20.21 35.13 -30.93
CA ALA A 2 19.88 33.89 -30.20
C ALA A 2 18.37 33.82 -29.94
N PRO A 3 17.71 32.64 -30.02
CA PRO A 3 16.30 32.53 -29.69
C PRO A 3 16.06 32.31 -28.19
N ALA A 4 14.94 32.88 -27.75
CA ALA A 4 14.59 33.22 -26.37
C ALA A 4 14.12 32.04 -25.48
N LYS A 5 14.38 32.19 -24.18
CA LYS A 5 13.92 31.32 -23.08
C LYS A 5 12.39 31.28 -23.01
N ARG A 6 11.80 30.08 -23.03
CA ARG A 6 10.35 29.88 -22.84
C ARG A 6 9.95 29.94 -21.36
N LYS A 7 8.86 30.67 -21.12
CA LYS A 7 8.21 31.01 -19.85
C LYS A 7 7.51 29.78 -19.24
N ARG A 8 7.75 29.54 -17.95
CA ARG A 8 7.15 28.48 -17.11
C ARG A 8 5.64 28.75 -16.97
N GLY A 9 4.80 27.78 -17.32
CA GLY A 9 3.36 27.84 -17.11
C GLY A 9 3.00 27.39 -15.69
N ASP A 10 2.24 28.22 -14.98
CA ASP A 10 1.66 27.89 -13.68
C ASP A 10 0.63 26.76 -13.82
N ARG A 11 0.77 25.73 -12.99
CA ARG A 11 -0.21 24.66 -12.82
C ARG A 11 -1.35 25.20 -11.97
N GLN A 12 -2.56 25.18 -12.53
CA GLN A 12 -3.81 25.37 -11.80
C GLN A 12 -3.97 24.25 -10.77
N SER A 13 -4.06 24.63 -9.50
CA SER A 13 -4.41 23.78 -8.37
C SER A 13 -5.93 23.63 -8.33
N LEU A 14 -6.46 22.47 -8.75
CA LEU A 14 -7.81 22.03 -8.38
C LEU A 14 -7.68 21.14 -7.15
N ASP A 15 -7.79 21.75 -5.97
CA ASP A 15 -8.19 21.04 -4.76
C ASP A 15 -8.95 22.04 -3.88
N THR A 16 -10.27 21.96 -3.91
CA THR A 16 -11.15 22.78 -3.05
C THR A 16 -12.32 21.92 -2.64
N SER A 17 -12.05 20.96 -1.75
CA SER A 17 -13.07 20.37 -0.87
C SER A 17 -12.40 19.75 0.35
N ASP A 18 -11.91 20.59 1.28
CA ASP A 18 -11.82 20.24 2.70
C ASP A 18 -11.49 21.49 3.54
N SER A 19 -12.48 22.38 3.65
CA SER A 19 -12.42 23.50 4.60
C SER A 19 -12.74 22.98 6.00
N ARG A 20 -11.70 22.80 6.83
CA ARG A 20 -11.83 22.58 8.27
C ARG A 20 -12.59 23.75 8.92
N PRO A 21 -13.63 23.53 9.75
CA PRO A 21 -14.21 24.61 10.54
C PRO A 21 -13.26 25.01 11.68
N SER A 22 -13.02 26.31 11.84
CA SER A 22 -12.22 26.90 12.93
C SER A 22 -12.90 26.72 14.30
N PRO A 23 -12.15 26.51 15.40
CA PRO A 23 -12.68 25.93 16.64
C PRO A 23 -13.23 26.94 17.67
N LEU A 24 -13.75 28.10 17.25
CA LEU A 24 -14.31 29.10 18.19
C LEU A 24 -15.46 29.88 17.56
N ARG A 25 -16.70 29.39 17.71
CA ARG A 25 -17.90 30.24 17.59
C ARG A 25 -19.02 29.72 18.52
N PRO A 26 -19.30 30.40 19.64
CA PRO A 26 -20.31 29.95 20.60
C PRO A 26 -21.68 30.51 20.19
N GLN A 27 -22.34 29.95 19.17
CA GLN A 27 -23.76 30.21 18.94
C GLN A 27 -24.39 29.21 17.95
N ASN A 28 -24.64 27.98 18.39
CA ASN A 28 -25.82 27.16 18.03
C ASN A 28 -25.69 25.77 18.67
N ASN A 29 -25.92 25.68 19.98
CA ASN A 29 -26.31 24.40 20.59
C ASN A 29 -27.82 24.29 20.47
N ASN A 30 -28.30 23.57 19.44
CA ASN A 30 -29.64 23.01 19.46
C ASN A 30 -29.50 21.48 19.32
N ALA A 31 -29.05 20.86 20.40
CA ALA A 31 -29.07 19.41 20.58
C ALA A 31 -30.02 19.12 21.74
N GLY A 32 -31.21 18.63 21.41
CA GLY A 32 -32.23 18.25 22.38
C GLY A 32 -33.61 18.28 21.76
N LEU A 33 -33.97 17.21 21.04
CA LEU A 33 -35.35 16.79 20.78
C LEU A 33 -35.29 15.42 20.07
N HIS A 34 -35.13 14.36 20.86
CA HIS A 34 -35.51 13.01 20.46
C HIS A 34 -36.42 12.45 21.53
N GLU A 35 -37.74 12.58 21.35
CA GLU A 35 -38.71 11.66 21.92
C GLU A 35 -40.05 11.68 21.14
N MET A 36 -40.48 10.47 20.73
CA MET A 36 -41.82 10.04 20.25
C MET A 36 -42.39 10.72 18.98
N ARG A 37 -43.08 10.05 18.05
CA ARG A 37 -43.99 8.90 18.14
C ARG A 37 -44.30 8.33 16.73
N ASP A 38 -44.79 7.10 16.73
CA ASP A 38 -45.28 6.28 15.63
C ASP A 38 -46.21 6.91 14.58
N ASN A 39 -46.16 6.25 13.41
CA ASN A 39 -47.29 5.70 12.62
C ASN A 39 -47.73 6.35 11.27
N ILE A 40 -47.70 5.51 10.23
CA ILE A 40 -48.70 5.31 9.14
C ILE A 40 -48.59 6.12 7.81
N ARG A 41 -48.14 5.38 6.78
CA ARG A 41 -48.68 5.16 5.41
C ARG A 41 -48.80 6.28 4.33
N ARG A 42 -48.52 5.82 3.09
CA ARG A 42 -48.83 6.31 1.70
C ARG A 42 -47.72 7.16 1.05
N SER A 43 -47.02 6.71 0.00
CA SER A 43 -47.40 6.36 -1.39
C SER A 43 -47.52 7.55 -2.36
N SER A 44 -46.57 7.60 -3.30
CA SER A 44 -46.72 7.91 -4.74
C SER A 44 -46.80 9.36 -5.25
N ARG A 45 -45.97 9.58 -6.30
CA ARG A 45 -46.12 10.42 -7.49
C ARG A 45 -45.86 11.95 -7.42
N GLY A 46 -44.79 12.35 -8.13
CA GLY A 46 -44.92 13.15 -9.36
C GLY A 46 -44.45 14.62 -9.32
N GLY A 47 -43.72 15.03 -10.37
CA GLY A 47 -43.40 16.43 -10.74
C GLY A 47 -41.88 16.69 -10.79
N GLN A 48 -41.15 16.51 -11.90
CA GLN A 48 -41.14 17.22 -13.19
C GLN A 48 -40.68 18.70 -13.13
N ASN A 49 -39.45 18.89 -13.63
CA ASN A 49 -38.84 20.01 -14.36
C ASN A 49 -38.98 21.46 -13.85
N SER A 50 -37.84 22.14 -13.64
CA SER A 50 -37.60 23.44 -14.31
C SER A 50 -36.12 23.85 -14.33
N TYR A 51 -35.83 24.69 -15.31
CA TYR A 51 -34.56 25.10 -15.91
C TYR A 51 -33.67 26.04 -15.06
N GLY A 52 -32.35 25.92 -15.31
CA GLY A 52 -31.40 26.99 -15.68
C GLY A 52 -31.42 28.35 -14.98
N GLY A 53 -30.27 28.75 -14.42
CA GLY A 53 -30.03 30.15 -14.03
C GLY A 53 -28.59 30.43 -13.62
N ARG A 54 -27.83 31.06 -14.52
CA ARG A 54 -26.46 31.56 -14.34
C ARG A 54 -26.45 32.84 -13.47
N GLY A 55 -25.34 33.04 -12.76
CA GLY A 55 -24.69 34.36 -12.68
C GLY A 55 -24.72 35.04 -11.31
N GLY A 56 -23.54 35.48 -10.84
CA GLY A 56 -23.45 36.37 -9.68
C GLY A 56 -22.05 36.46 -9.08
N ARG A 57 -21.07 36.97 -9.85
CA ARG A 57 -19.79 37.45 -9.31
C ARG A 57 -20.04 38.76 -8.54
N ARG A 58 -19.55 38.86 -7.29
CA ARG A 58 -19.22 40.14 -6.66
C ARG A 58 -17.78 40.08 -6.16
N ASN A 59 -16.98 40.92 -6.78
CA ASN A 59 -15.60 41.24 -6.45
C ASN A 59 -15.71 42.58 -5.72
N ASP A 60 -15.38 42.63 -4.43
CA ASP A 60 -15.19 43.91 -3.75
C ASP A 60 -13.72 44.02 -3.35
N ASN A 61 -13.10 44.96 -4.05
CA ASN A 61 -11.74 45.41 -4.00
C ASN A 61 -11.60 46.37 -2.80
N TRP A 62 -10.75 46.05 -1.83
CA TRP A 62 -10.37 47.02 -0.80
C TRP A 62 -8.84 47.07 -0.66
N ASP A 63 -8.26 47.99 -1.41
CA ASP A 63 -6.95 48.57 -1.13
C ASP A 63 -7.03 49.34 0.19
N HIS A 64 -6.07 49.18 1.09
CA HIS A 64 -5.37 50.34 1.68
C HIS A 64 -4.07 49.95 2.38
N SER A 65 -3.05 50.65 1.91
CA SER A 65 -1.69 50.81 2.38
C SER A 65 -1.61 51.55 3.72
N TYR A 66 -0.84 51.01 4.67
CA TYR A 66 -0.07 51.83 5.60
C TYR A 66 1.32 51.21 5.82
N GLN A 67 2.31 51.91 5.28
CA GLN A 67 3.72 51.71 5.57
C GLN A 67 3.99 52.16 7.01
N ILE A 68 4.57 51.29 7.83
CA ILE A 68 5.29 51.68 9.05
C ILE A 68 6.68 51.06 8.97
N ASN A 69 7.66 51.95 8.86
CA ASN A 69 9.08 51.67 8.73
C ASN A 69 9.71 51.73 10.12
N ILE A 70 10.18 50.59 10.65
CA ILE A 70 10.97 50.56 11.89
C ILE A 70 12.31 49.87 11.58
N LYS A 71 13.38 50.64 11.75
CA LYS A 71 14.78 50.24 11.66
C LYS A 71 15.25 49.57 12.96
N ASN A 72 16.29 48.74 12.81
CA ASN A 72 17.17 48.13 13.82
C ASN A 72 16.55 46.89 14.48
N ARG A 73 17.22 45.73 14.63
CA ARG A 73 18.64 45.42 14.89
C ARG A 73 18.85 43.91 14.67
N ALA A 74 19.95 43.52 14.05
CA ALA A 74 20.30 42.11 13.81
C ALA A 74 20.69 41.39 15.12
N THR A 75 20.14 40.20 15.33
CA THR A 75 20.69 39.14 16.20
C THR A 75 20.70 37.84 15.39
N PRO A 76 21.82 37.10 15.28
CA PRO A 76 21.87 35.88 14.48
C PRO A 76 21.42 34.67 15.29
N THR A 77 20.36 34.00 14.82
CA THR A 77 19.95 32.66 15.27
C THR A 77 20.84 31.61 14.59
N PRO A 78 21.29 30.53 15.27
CA PRO A 78 22.10 29.48 14.65
C PRO A 78 21.28 28.68 13.64
N GLY A 79 21.81 28.53 12.42
CA GLY A 79 21.20 27.70 11.37
C GLY A 79 21.41 26.19 11.58
N PRO A 80 20.68 25.34 10.83
CA PRO A 80 20.76 23.89 10.93
C PRO A 80 22.08 23.34 10.37
N MET A 81 22.65 22.35 11.05
CA MET A 81 23.92 21.72 10.71
C MET A 81 23.83 20.90 9.40
N SER A 82 24.77 21.15 8.49
CA SER A 82 25.01 20.32 7.29
C SER A 82 25.88 19.09 7.62
N PRO A 83 25.74 17.96 6.89
CA PRO A 83 26.57 16.77 7.07
C PRO A 83 27.97 16.93 6.44
N PRO A 84 29.02 16.25 6.96
CA PRO A 84 30.38 16.42 6.46
C PRO A 84 30.63 15.70 5.12
N GLN A 85 31.39 16.38 4.25
CA GLN A 85 31.85 15.90 2.94
C GLN A 85 33.03 14.91 3.08
N ARG A 86 33.03 13.89 2.22
CA ARG A 86 34.15 12.96 1.98
C ARG A 86 35.18 13.62 1.05
N PRO A 87 36.49 13.61 1.35
CA PRO A 87 37.48 14.10 0.40
C PRO A 87 37.76 13.07 -0.70
N LEU A 88 37.62 13.52 -1.95
CA LEU A 88 38.19 12.93 -3.15
C LEU A 88 39.50 13.66 -3.44
N SER A 89 40.59 12.93 -3.61
CA SER A 89 41.79 13.42 -4.32
C SER A 89 42.15 12.45 -5.42
N ALA A 90 42.13 12.98 -6.64
CA ALA A 90 42.53 12.37 -7.89
C ALA A 90 43.97 12.73 -8.25
N ASN A 91 44.61 11.91 -9.10
CA ASN A 91 45.52 12.28 -10.21
C ASN A 91 46.02 10.96 -10.87
N GLN A 92 45.47 10.54 -12.02
CA GLN A 92 45.84 10.83 -13.43
C GLN A 92 47.19 10.25 -13.94
N THR A 93 47.08 9.09 -14.64
CA THR A 93 47.67 8.62 -15.95
C THR A 93 49.16 8.87 -16.34
N PRO A 94 49.80 8.10 -17.27
CA PRO A 94 49.26 7.16 -18.29
C PRO A 94 49.99 5.78 -18.44
N ALA A 95 49.46 4.94 -19.33
CA ALA A 95 49.89 3.58 -19.69
C ALA A 95 51.29 3.46 -20.34
N PRO A 96 51.92 2.28 -20.26
CA PRO A 96 52.19 1.50 -21.50
C PRO A 96 52.01 -0.04 -21.33
N THR A 97 51.60 -0.71 -22.42
CA THR A 97 51.64 -2.17 -22.68
C THR A 97 53.07 -2.62 -23.10
N PRO A 98 53.38 -3.92 -23.36
CA PRO A 98 52.92 -5.20 -22.79
C PRO A 98 54.11 -6.17 -22.44
N THR A 99 54.05 -6.96 -21.35
CA THR A 99 54.92 -8.17 -21.24
C THR A 99 54.31 -9.28 -20.35
N GLN A 100 54.68 -10.51 -20.64
CA GLN A 100 53.99 -11.79 -20.43
C GLN A 100 54.25 -12.47 -19.06
N THR A 101 53.25 -13.26 -18.60
CA THR A 101 53.29 -14.50 -17.75
C THR A 101 53.76 -14.47 -16.28
N PRO A 102 53.31 -15.41 -15.41
CA PRO A 102 51.99 -16.01 -15.22
C PRO A 102 51.40 -15.73 -13.81
N ALA A 103 50.07 -15.83 -13.69
CA ALA A 103 49.32 -15.58 -12.47
C ALA A 103 49.46 -16.72 -11.44
N SER A 104 49.80 -16.36 -10.19
CA SER A 104 49.56 -17.21 -9.03
C SER A 104 48.10 -17.07 -8.61
N VAL A 105 47.37 -18.17 -8.74
CA VAL A 105 45.96 -18.31 -8.36
C VAL A 105 45.85 -18.20 -6.84
N ILE A 106 45.32 -17.08 -6.35
CA ILE A 106 44.65 -17.05 -5.04
C ILE A 106 43.17 -17.15 -5.39
N ASP A 107 42.64 -18.36 -5.21
CA ASP A 107 41.21 -18.66 -5.30
C ASP A 107 40.46 -17.79 -4.28
N LEU A 108 39.96 -16.65 -4.75
CA LEU A 108 38.77 -16.07 -4.15
C LEU A 108 37.65 -17.06 -4.44
N LEU A 109 37.19 -17.74 -3.39
CA LEU A 109 35.86 -18.34 -3.35
C LEU A 109 34.83 -17.22 -3.50
N VAL A 110 34.67 -16.74 -4.73
CA VAL A 110 33.43 -16.15 -5.19
C VAL A 110 32.46 -17.32 -5.12
N VAL A 111 31.59 -17.30 -4.11
CA VAL A 111 30.34 -18.06 -4.15
C VAL A 111 29.57 -17.50 -5.35
N GLN A 112 29.88 -18.00 -6.53
CA GLN A 112 29.02 -17.89 -7.68
C GLN A 112 27.75 -18.60 -7.25
N LYS A 113 26.69 -17.82 -7.06
CA LYS A 113 25.33 -18.35 -6.92
C LYS A 113 25.19 -19.41 -8.00
N ALA A 114 25.16 -20.68 -7.58
CA ALA A 114 25.08 -21.81 -8.49
C ALA A 114 23.93 -21.50 -9.46
N SER A 115 24.20 -21.55 -10.77
CA SER A 115 23.14 -21.48 -11.75
C SER A 115 22.10 -22.51 -11.32
N LEU A 116 20.92 -22.04 -10.89
CA LEU A 116 19.85 -22.90 -10.43
C LEU A 116 19.66 -23.97 -11.50
N ALA A 117 19.72 -25.23 -11.10
CA ALA A 117 19.39 -26.32 -12.01
C ALA A 117 18.03 -26.00 -12.66
N PRO A 118 17.84 -26.31 -13.97
CA PRO A 118 16.56 -26.09 -14.62
C PRO A 118 15.43 -26.66 -13.78
N TYR A 119 14.37 -25.88 -13.60
CA TYR A 119 13.19 -26.34 -12.88
C TYR A 119 12.62 -27.59 -13.57
N ASP A 120 12.40 -28.66 -12.81
CA ASP A 120 11.85 -29.91 -13.33
C ASP A 120 10.32 -29.82 -13.40
N PHE A 121 9.78 -29.97 -14.60
CA PHE A 121 8.34 -29.90 -14.84
C PHE A 121 7.76 -31.30 -14.95
N SER A 122 6.95 -31.67 -13.97
CA SER A 122 6.31 -32.98 -13.86
C SER A 122 4.94 -33.04 -14.54
N PHE A 123 4.18 -31.95 -14.53
CA PHE A 123 2.83 -31.86 -15.10
C PHE A 123 2.79 -31.11 -16.44
N ILE A 124 3.63 -30.08 -16.61
CA ILE A 124 3.80 -29.28 -17.83
C ILE A 124 5.12 -29.66 -18.51
N THR A 125 5.22 -30.94 -18.84
CA THR A 125 6.36 -31.51 -19.56
C THR A 125 6.44 -30.93 -20.97
N ASP A 126 7.64 -30.98 -21.57
CA ASP A 126 7.84 -30.56 -22.96
C ASP A 126 6.96 -31.34 -23.95
N GLU A 127 6.68 -32.62 -23.67
CA GLU A 127 5.79 -33.43 -24.49
C GLU A 127 4.35 -32.87 -24.51
N ARG A 128 3.83 -32.49 -23.34
CA ARG A 128 2.48 -31.92 -23.21
C ARG A 128 2.39 -30.54 -23.85
N LEU A 129 3.43 -29.71 -23.71
CA LEU A 129 3.50 -28.43 -24.40
C LEU A 129 3.56 -28.59 -25.93
N GLY A 130 4.31 -29.58 -26.44
CA GLY A 130 4.36 -29.89 -27.87
C GLY A 130 3.01 -30.30 -28.47
N LYS A 131 2.08 -30.78 -27.64
CA LYS A 131 0.73 -31.20 -28.03
C LYS A 131 -0.36 -30.37 -27.34
N TRP A 132 -0.05 -29.13 -26.93
CA TRP A 132 -0.92 -28.34 -26.04
C TRP A 132 -2.34 -28.18 -26.57
N GLU A 133 -2.48 -27.79 -27.83
CA GLU A 133 -3.77 -27.56 -28.52
C GLU A 133 -4.58 -28.84 -28.76
N TYR A 134 -3.95 -30.02 -28.77
CA TYR A 134 -4.59 -31.28 -29.15
C TYR A 134 -5.00 -32.12 -27.94
N SER A 135 -4.11 -32.27 -26.97
CA SER A 135 -4.34 -33.14 -25.81
C SER A 135 -3.62 -32.66 -24.55
N GLY A 136 -2.56 -31.84 -24.68
CA GLY A 136 -1.75 -31.38 -23.55
C GLY A 136 -2.56 -30.58 -22.54
N ARG A 137 -3.33 -29.58 -23.00
CA ARG A 137 -4.18 -28.77 -22.13
C ARG A 137 -5.25 -29.62 -21.44
N GLU A 138 -6.00 -30.42 -22.20
CA GLU A 138 -7.07 -31.26 -21.67
C GLU A 138 -6.55 -32.24 -20.61
N ALA A 139 -5.37 -32.83 -20.84
CA ALA A 139 -4.74 -33.73 -19.89
C ALA A 139 -4.28 -33.02 -18.61
N VAL A 140 -3.82 -31.76 -18.68
CA VAL A 140 -3.47 -30.98 -17.48
C VAL A 140 -4.73 -30.56 -16.71
N VAL A 141 -5.77 -30.10 -17.41
CA VAL A 141 -7.05 -29.72 -16.78
C VAL A 141 -7.69 -30.93 -16.09
N THR A 142 -7.70 -32.09 -16.74
CA THR A 142 -8.25 -33.32 -16.16
C THR A 142 -7.51 -33.72 -14.88
N LEU A 143 -6.17 -33.68 -14.89
CA LEU A 143 -5.37 -33.95 -13.70
C LEU A 143 -5.61 -32.93 -12.59
N GLY A 144 -5.71 -31.63 -12.93
CA GLY A 144 -5.98 -30.59 -11.94
C GLY A 144 -7.37 -30.70 -11.32
N ILE A 145 -8.40 -31.03 -12.11
CA ILE A 145 -9.75 -31.28 -11.60
C ILE A 145 -9.77 -32.51 -10.69
N GLN A 146 -9.07 -33.58 -11.06
CA GLN A 146 -8.96 -34.77 -10.24
C GLN A 146 -8.24 -34.48 -8.91
N ALA A 147 -7.06 -33.85 -8.95
CA ALA A 147 -6.32 -33.48 -7.74
C ALA A 147 -7.13 -32.54 -6.83
N ARG A 148 -7.95 -31.65 -7.40
CA ARG A 148 -8.90 -30.82 -6.63
C ARG A 148 -10.01 -31.64 -5.98
N GLN A 149 -10.58 -32.64 -6.68
CA GLN A 149 -11.64 -33.50 -6.15
C GLN A 149 -11.13 -34.44 -5.05
N ASP A 150 -9.90 -34.93 -5.21
CA ASP A 150 -9.23 -35.83 -4.27
C ASP A 150 -8.58 -35.06 -3.10
N GLU A 151 -8.67 -33.72 -3.09
CA GLU A 151 -7.99 -32.82 -2.15
C GLU A 151 -6.46 -33.07 -2.07
N ASP A 152 -5.88 -33.52 -3.17
CA ASP A 152 -4.43 -33.71 -3.29
C ASP A 152 -3.73 -32.38 -3.49
N THR A 153 -3.38 -31.74 -2.37
CA THR A 153 -2.68 -30.47 -2.35
C THR A 153 -1.28 -30.55 -2.98
N THR A 154 -0.67 -31.73 -3.03
CA THR A 154 0.69 -31.91 -3.55
C THR A 154 0.67 -31.79 -5.07
N ASP A 155 -0.17 -32.58 -5.71
CA ASP A 155 -0.32 -32.59 -7.17
C ASP A 155 -0.96 -31.28 -7.64
N LEU A 156 -2.03 -30.81 -6.98
CA LEU A 156 -2.69 -29.57 -7.35
C LEU A 156 -1.76 -28.35 -7.20
N GLY A 157 -1.00 -28.30 -6.09
CA GLY A 157 -0.02 -27.24 -5.86
C GLY A 157 1.09 -27.25 -6.92
N SER A 158 1.56 -28.43 -7.30
CA SER A 158 2.58 -28.61 -8.33
C SER A 158 2.07 -28.17 -9.71
N ILE A 159 0.83 -28.51 -10.07
CA ILE A 159 0.19 -28.05 -11.32
C ILE A 159 0.09 -26.52 -11.36
N PHE A 160 -0.39 -25.88 -10.29
CA PHE A 160 -0.50 -24.42 -10.22
C PHE A 160 0.86 -23.72 -10.26
N GLN A 161 1.83 -24.26 -9.55
CA GLN A 161 3.20 -23.75 -9.57
C GLN A 161 3.80 -23.86 -10.99
N GLU A 162 3.62 -25.00 -11.64
CA GLU A 162 4.13 -25.22 -12.99
C GLU A 162 3.44 -24.32 -14.02
N LEU A 163 2.11 -24.13 -13.95
CA LEU A 163 1.38 -23.21 -14.84
C LEU A 163 1.89 -21.78 -14.69
N THR A 164 2.10 -21.34 -13.45
CA THR A 164 2.63 -20.02 -13.14
C THR A 164 4.05 -19.86 -13.68
N ARG A 165 4.95 -20.82 -13.40
CA ARG A 165 6.35 -20.78 -13.87
C ARG A 165 6.47 -20.91 -15.38
N ALA A 166 5.67 -21.76 -16.02
CA ALA A 166 5.65 -21.90 -17.48
C ALA A 166 5.26 -20.56 -18.14
N THR A 167 4.32 -19.84 -17.55
CA THR A 167 3.91 -18.50 -18.00
C THR A 167 5.03 -17.46 -17.80
N LEU A 168 5.61 -17.38 -16.60
CA LEU A 168 6.68 -16.42 -16.30
C LEU A 168 7.96 -16.69 -17.12
N ASN A 169 8.24 -17.96 -17.44
CA ASN A 169 9.33 -18.35 -18.31
C ASN A 169 9.03 -18.15 -19.81
N GLY A 170 7.77 -17.88 -20.17
CA GLY A 170 7.33 -17.71 -21.56
C GLY A 170 7.23 -19.02 -22.35
N ARG A 171 7.13 -20.16 -21.64
CA ARG A 171 6.88 -21.48 -22.25
C ARG A 171 5.42 -21.65 -22.65
N LEU A 172 4.52 -20.95 -21.98
CA LEU A 172 3.09 -20.95 -22.25
C LEU A 172 2.57 -19.51 -22.32
N ASP A 173 1.63 -19.25 -23.23
CA ASP A 173 0.98 -17.96 -23.34
C ASP A 173 0.18 -17.64 -22.07
N PRO A 174 0.28 -16.42 -21.50
CA PRO A 174 -0.36 -16.08 -20.24
C PRO A 174 -1.89 -16.18 -20.27
N ASP A 175 -2.53 -15.88 -21.41
CA ASP A 175 -3.99 -15.97 -21.53
C ASP A 175 -4.41 -17.45 -21.48
N VAL A 176 -3.74 -18.29 -22.27
CA VAL A 176 -3.97 -19.74 -22.33
C VAL A 176 -3.72 -20.41 -20.99
N ALA A 177 -2.63 -20.04 -20.31
CA ALA A 177 -2.29 -20.59 -18.99
C ALA A 177 -3.31 -20.20 -17.92
N GLY A 178 -3.77 -18.94 -17.92
CA GLY A 178 -4.76 -18.48 -16.96
C GLY A 178 -6.13 -19.12 -17.21
N ASN A 179 -6.55 -19.27 -18.47
CA ASN A 179 -7.78 -20.01 -18.82
C ASN A 179 -7.70 -21.47 -18.36
N CYS A 180 -6.52 -22.11 -18.46
CA CYS A 180 -6.30 -23.46 -17.92
C CYS A 180 -6.50 -23.52 -16.39
N VAL A 181 -5.96 -22.53 -15.66
CA VAL A 181 -6.21 -22.40 -14.20
C VAL A 181 -7.71 -22.20 -13.94
N GLN A 182 -8.39 -21.36 -14.71
CA GLN A 182 -9.82 -21.10 -14.57
C GLN A 182 -10.64 -22.39 -14.70
N ASP A 183 -10.33 -23.23 -15.70
CA ASP A 183 -10.99 -24.52 -15.90
C ASP A 183 -10.78 -25.48 -14.72
N ILE A 184 -9.56 -25.51 -14.16
CA ILE A 184 -9.22 -26.31 -12.98
C ILE A 184 -9.98 -25.80 -11.74
N LEU A 185 -10.06 -24.48 -11.56
CA LEU A 185 -10.76 -23.85 -10.42
C LEU A 185 -12.28 -24.05 -10.48
N GLY A 186 -12.86 -24.14 -11.68
CA GLY A 186 -14.29 -24.36 -11.87
C GLY A 186 -15.17 -23.17 -11.41
N PRO A 187 -16.48 -23.41 -11.15
CA PRO A 187 -17.45 -22.35 -10.84
C PRO A 187 -17.17 -21.67 -9.50
N ASP A 188 -17.53 -20.39 -9.38
CA ASP A 188 -17.25 -19.60 -8.16
C ASP A 188 -18.01 -20.14 -6.94
N THR A 189 -17.22 -20.51 -5.94
CA THR A 189 -17.63 -21.22 -4.74
C THR A 189 -16.96 -20.67 -3.49
N SER A 190 -16.23 -19.55 -3.58
CA SER A 190 -15.50 -18.95 -2.45
C SER A 190 -16.40 -18.56 -1.27
N ASP A 191 -17.69 -18.39 -1.53
CA ASP A 191 -18.69 -17.93 -0.56
C ASP A 191 -19.50 -19.10 0.05
N ASP A 192 -19.20 -20.34 -0.31
CA ASP A 192 -19.87 -21.51 0.26
C ASP A 192 -19.05 -22.09 1.44
N PRO A 193 -19.42 -21.76 2.70
CA PRO A 193 -18.70 -22.25 3.87
C PRO A 193 -18.87 -23.76 4.09
N THR A 194 -19.70 -24.45 3.29
CA THR A 194 -19.90 -25.89 3.37
C THR A 194 -18.85 -26.69 2.60
N LEU A 195 -18.06 -26.03 1.75
CA LEU A 195 -16.98 -26.69 1.03
C LEU A 195 -15.74 -26.86 1.92
N PRO A 196 -15.23 -28.09 2.05
CA PRO A 196 -14.05 -28.37 2.88
C PRO A 196 -12.77 -27.75 2.31
N PHE A 197 -12.70 -27.56 0.99
CA PHE A 197 -11.49 -27.13 0.29
C PHE A 197 -11.75 -25.94 -0.67
N ASP A 198 -11.05 -24.83 -0.44
CA ASP A 198 -11.09 -23.65 -1.31
C ASP A 198 -9.87 -23.61 -2.24
N ALA A 199 -10.04 -24.17 -3.44
CA ALA A 199 -9.00 -24.21 -4.47
C ALA A 199 -8.55 -22.83 -4.96
N ARG A 200 -9.40 -21.78 -4.87
CA ARG A 200 -9.01 -20.42 -5.31
C ARG A 200 -8.06 -19.80 -4.32
N ASN A 201 -8.37 -19.88 -3.03
CA ASN A 201 -7.46 -19.41 -2.00
C ASN A 201 -6.13 -20.18 -2.08
N PHE A 202 -6.19 -21.49 -2.23
CA PHE A 202 -5.00 -22.31 -2.41
C PHE A 202 -4.16 -21.89 -3.62
N PHE A 203 -4.78 -21.64 -4.77
CA PHE A 203 -4.08 -21.10 -5.94
C PHE A 203 -3.41 -19.74 -5.66
N LEU A 204 -4.10 -18.82 -4.98
CA LEU A 204 -3.55 -17.50 -4.67
C LEU A 204 -2.35 -17.59 -3.72
N ASP A 205 -2.37 -18.52 -2.76
CA ASP A 205 -1.24 -18.79 -1.87
C ASP A 205 -0.02 -19.29 -2.67
N ILE A 206 -0.23 -20.24 -3.60
CA ILE A 206 0.82 -20.74 -4.49
C ILE A 206 1.34 -19.63 -5.42
N LEU A 207 0.45 -18.83 -5.99
CA LEU A 207 0.81 -17.70 -6.85
C LEU A 207 1.70 -16.70 -6.10
N SER A 208 1.33 -16.36 -4.85
CA SER A 208 2.13 -15.48 -4.00
C SER A 208 3.52 -16.06 -3.76
N MET A 209 3.59 -17.33 -3.34
CA MET A 209 4.85 -18.03 -3.09
C MET A 209 5.76 -18.06 -4.33
N VAL A 210 5.21 -18.39 -5.51
CA VAL A 210 5.99 -18.43 -6.75
C VAL A 210 6.49 -17.05 -7.14
N CYS A 211 5.66 -16.01 -7.02
CA CYS A 211 6.05 -14.64 -7.36
C CYS A 211 7.13 -14.08 -6.42
N GLU A 212 7.11 -14.45 -5.14
CA GLU A 212 8.15 -14.06 -4.17
C GLU A 212 9.50 -14.74 -4.47
N ALA A 213 9.49 -15.98 -4.95
CA ALA A 213 10.70 -16.72 -5.29
C ALA A 213 11.36 -16.27 -6.60
N GLU A 214 10.63 -15.55 -7.47
CA GLU A 214 11.11 -15.13 -8.79
C GLU A 214 11.84 -13.78 -8.72
N GLU A 215 13.15 -13.79 -8.99
CA GLU A 215 13.98 -12.57 -8.95
C GLU A 215 13.65 -11.55 -10.05
N ASN A 216 13.22 -12.03 -11.22
CA ASN A 216 12.95 -11.20 -12.40
C ASN A 216 11.50 -11.38 -12.86
N LEU A 217 10.57 -11.00 -11.99
CA LEU A 217 9.13 -11.13 -12.25
C LEU A 217 8.71 -10.33 -13.50
N LYS A 218 8.20 -11.05 -14.51
CA LYS A 218 7.70 -10.44 -15.75
C LYS A 218 6.27 -9.92 -15.55
N ILE A 219 6.17 -8.74 -14.95
CA ILE A 219 4.90 -8.09 -14.57
C ILE A 219 3.83 -8.07 -15.69
N PRO A 220 4.14 -7.77 -16.96
CA PRO A 220 3.12 -7.77 -18.01
C PRO A 220 2.48 -9.15 -18.24
N LEU A 221 3.27 -10.22 -18.21
CA LEU A 221 2.76 -11.59 -18.37
C LEU A 221 1.92 -11.99 -17.17
N LEU A 222 2.38 -11.67 -15.96
CA LEU A 222 1.67 -11.94 -14.72
C LEU A 222 0.29 -11.27 -14.68
N ARG A 223 0.18 -10.03 -15.17
CA ARG A 223 -1.11 -9.32 -15.24
C ARG A 223 -2.10 -10.02 -16.16
N ILE A 224 -1.67 -10.39 -17.37
CA ILE A 224 -2.52 -11.08 -18.35
C ILE A 224 -2.96 -12.44 -17.77
N PHE A 225 -2.01 -13.19 -17.20
CA PHE A 225 -2.27 -14.47 -16.55
C PHE A 225 -3.31 -14.34 -15.43
N SER A 226 -3.11 -13.38 -14.52
CA SER A 226 -3.99 -13.17 -13.36
C SER A 226 -5.42 -12.84 -13.78
N VAL A 227 -5.60 -11.98 -14.79
CA VAL A 227 -6.93 -11.66 -15.32
C VAL A 227 -7.60 -12.89 -15.93
N SER A 228 -6.83 -13.72 -16.64
CA SER A 228 -7.32 -14.91 -17.34
C SER A 228 -7.69 -16.06 -16.40
N THR A 229 -7.22 -16.06 -15.15
CA THR A 229 -7.68 -17.03 -14.12
C THR A 229 -9.15 -16.89 -13.74
N GLY A 230 -9.77 -15.75 -14.08
CA GLY A 230 -11.17 -15.47 -13.72
C GLY A 230 -11.42 -15.20 -12.23
N ILE A 231 -10.38 -15.18 -11.38
CA ILE A 231 -10.53 -14.87 -9.96
C ILE A 231 -10.87 -13.38 -9.79
N SER A 232 -11.87 -13.10 -8.93
CA SER A 232 -12.33 -11.73 -8.74
C SER A 232 -11.20 -10.83 -8.19
N PRO A 233 -11.07 -9.57 -8.68
CA PRO A 233 -10.12 -8.61 -8.13
C PRO A 233 -10.36 -8.30 -6.65
N VAL A 234 -11.57 -8.52 -6.14
CA VAL A 234 -11.91 -8.34 -4.73
C VAL A 234 -11.24 -9.42 -3.89
N THR A 235 -11.36 -10.68 -4.30
CA THR A 235 -10.72 -11.83 -3.64
C THR A 235 -9.21 -11.69 -3.65
N MET A 236 -8.62 -11.32 -4.79
CA MET A 236 -7.17 -11.09 -4.89
C MET A 236 -6.70 -10.02 -3.89
N ARG A 237 -7.42 -8.89 -3.76
CA ARG A 237 -7.08 -7.82 -2.80
C ARG A 237 -7.17 -8.24 -1.33
N GLN A 238 -7.94 -9.27 -1.01
CA GLN A 238 -8.07 -9.77 0.36
C GLN A 238 -6.98 -10.78 0.73
N LYS A 239 -6.38 -11.44 -0.26
CA LYS A 239 -5.47 -12.58 -0.05
C LYS A 239 -4.02 -12.30 -0.40
N LEU A 240 -3.76 -11.48 -1.42
CA LEU A 240 -2.40 -11.20 -1.89
C LEU A 240 -1.76 -10.05 -1.11
N ASP A 241 -0.43 -10.04 -1.08
CA ASP A 241 0.35 -9.05 -0.35
C ASP A 241 0.42 -7.68 -1.08
N GLY A 242 0.83 -6.66 -0.33
CA GLY A 242 0.83 -5.28 -0.83
C GLY A 242 1.74 -5.04 -2.04
N LYS A 243 2.84 -5.81 -2.21
CA LYS A 243 3.75 -5.66 -3.36
C LYS A 243 3.14 -6.32 -4.60
N LEU A 244 2.69 -7.57 -4.50
CA LEU A 244 2.08 -8.27 -5.63
C LEU A 244 0.81 -7.55 -6.11
N LEU A 245 0.01 -7.01 -5.20
CA LEU A 245 -1.16 -6.19 -5.57
C LEU A 245 -0.80 -4.93 -6.36
N GLN A 246 0.37 -4.33 -6.12
CA GLN A 246 0.86 -3.20 -6.92
C GLN A 246 1.39 -3.68 -8.27
N ASP A 247 2.14 -4.78 -8.28
CA ASP A 247 2.66 -5.39 -9.51
C ASP A 247 1.51 -5.79 -10.44
N LEU A 248 0.42 -6.35 -9.92
CA LEU A 248 -0.82 -6.67 -10.65
C LEU A 248 -1.64 -5.44 -11.07
N GLY A 249 -1.34 -4.24 -10.54
CA GLY A 249 -2.11 -3.02 -10.80
C GLY A 249 -3.48 -2.99 -10.11
N LEU A 250 -3.68 -3.83 -9.09
CA LEU A 250 -4.92 -3.90 -8.30
C LEU A 250 -4.97 -2.83 -7.20
N THR A 251 -3.83 -2.21 -6.89
CA THR A 251 -3.70 -1.10 -5.96
C THR A 251 -2.81 0.00 -6.53
N ARG A 252 -2.86 1.20 -5.92
CA ARG A 252 -1.99 2.33 -6.30
C ARG A 252 -0.59 2.14 -5.71
N GLU A 253 0.44 2.72 -6.33
CA GLU A 253 1.82 2.72 -5.80
C GLU A 253 1.94 3.33 -4.38
N THR A 254 0.99 4.17 -4.00
CA THR A 254 0.95 4.76 -2.65
C THR A 254 0.31 3.85 -1.61
N PHE A 255 -0.24 2.70 -1.98
CA PHE A 255 -0.97 1.80 -1.08
C PHE A 255 -0.14 1.41 0.15
N GLY A 256 1.10 0.97 -0.05
CA GLY A 256 2.01 0.69 1.07
C GLY A 256 2.29 1.91 1.96
N ARG A 257 2.49 3.10 1.36
CA ARG A 257 2.70 4.35 2.12
C ARG A 257 1.47 4.76 2.93
N VAL A 258 0.28 4.57 2.37
CA VAL A 258 -1.00 4.84 3.06
C VAL A 258 -1.18 3.86 4.23
N GLY A 259 -0.90 2.58 4.01
CA GLY A 259 -0.93 1.56 5.07
C GLY A 259 -0.01 1.90 6.24
N VAL A 260 1.25 2.27 5.95
CA VAL A 260 2.21 2.70 6.99
C VAL A 260 1.73 3.94 7.72
N ARG A 261 1.21 4.95 7.01
CA ARG A 261 0.65 6.16 7.64
C ARG A 261 -0.53 5.85 8.56
N GLN A 262 -1.40 4.94 8.15
CA GLN A 262 -2.55 4.54 8.96
C GLN A 262 -2.12 3.75 10.20
N ALA A 263 -1.24 2.76 10.03
CA ALA A 263 -0.72 1.96 11.14
C ALA A 263 0.03 2.83 12.16
N THR A 264 0.89 3.74 11.69
CA THR A 264 1.59 4.68 12.57
C THR A 264 0.65 5.69 13.20
N ASN A 265 -0.38 6.19 12.50
CA ASN A 265 -1.39 7.05 13.10
C ASN A 265 -2.19 6.33 14.21
N LEU A 266 -2.51 5.05 14.01
CA LEU A 266 -3.18 4.23 15.01
C LEU A 266 -2.29 4.04 16.23
N LEU A 267 -1.00 3.74 16.02
CA LEU A 267 -0.01 3.65 17.11
C LEU A 267 0.10 4.98 17.88
N TYR A 268 0.17 6.11 17.17
CA TYR A 268 0.21 7.43 17.82
C TYR A 268 -1.07 7.76 18.58
N ARG A 269 -2.23 7.31 18.11
CA ARG A 269 -3.50 7.47 18.84
C ARG A 269 -3.56 6.56 20.07
N GLN A 270 -3.00 5.37 19.99
CA GLN A 270 -2.93 4.44 21.12
C GLN A 270 -1.91 4.88 22.18
N ALA A 271 -0.82 5.52 21.76
CA ALA A 271 0.26 5.95 22.65
C ALA A 271 0.11 7.38 23.18
N ASN A 272 -0.82 8.19 22.66
CA ASN A 272 -1.12 9.52 23.19
C ASN A 272 -2.43 9.48 23.97
N TYR A 273 -2.37 9.14 25.24
CA TYR A 273 -3.49 9.37 26.14
C TYR A 273 -3.60 10.87 26.42
N ASN A 274 -4.70 11.48 25.97
CA ASN A 274 -5.05 12.80 26.49
C ASN A 274 -5.61 12.62 27.91
N LEU A 275 -4.82 13.01 28.92
CA LEU A 275 -5.15 12.86 30.34
C LEU A 275 -6.58 13.35 30.68
N LEU A 276 -7.01 14.46 30.08
CA LEU A 276 -8.34 15.04 30.29
C LEU A 276 -9.50 14.33 29.57
N ARG A 277 -9.24 13.45 28.59
CA ARG A 277 -10.30 12.87 27.75
C ARG A 277 -10.31 11.34 27.77
N GLU A 278 -9.14 10.72 27.84
CA GLU A 278 -8.95 9.27 27.71
C GLU A 278 -8.57 8.63 29.06
N GLU A 279 -7.94 9.39 29.97
CA GLU A 279 -7.61 8.94 31.35
C GLU A 279 -8.16 9.90 32.41
N THR A 280 -9.44 10.26 32.29
CA THR A 280 -10.11 11.20 33.22
C THR A 280 -10.00 10.81 34.69
N GLU A 281 -9.91 9.50 35.00
CA GLU A 281 -9.64 9.00 36.35
C GLU A 281 -8.24 9.37 36.84
N GLY A 282 -7.21 9.19 36.00
CA GLY A 282 -5.84 9.60 36.32
C GLY A 282 -5.73 11.11 36.52
N TYR A 283 -6.40 11.89 35.67
CA TYR A 283 -6.46 13.35 35.84
C TYR A 283 -7.19 13.75 37.14
N ALA A 284 -8.32 13.13 37.45
CA ALA A 284 -9.06 13.40 38.67
C ALA A 284 -8.25 13.05 39.92
N LYS A 285 -7.51 11.93 39.91
CA LYS A 285 -6.59 11.55 40.99
C LYS A 285 -5.45 12.56 41.14
N LEU A 286 -4.82 12.97 40.04
CA LEU A 286 -3.75 13.97 40.07
C LEU A 286 -4.24 15.30 40.64
N VAL A 287 -5.43 15.77 40.22
CA VAL A 287 -6.03 17.00 40.74
C VAL A 287 -6.37 16.85 42.23
N ALA A 288 -6.96 15.72 42.64
CA ALA A 288 -7.31 15.47 44.03
C ALA A 288 -6.06 15.42 44.93
N GLU A 289 -4.99 14.77 44.49
CA GLU A 289 -3.73 14.70 45.24
C GLU A 289 -3.10 16.08 45.37
N LEU A 290 -3.02 16.86 44.28
CA LEU A 290 -2.50 18.22 44.28
C LEU A 290 -3.24 19.13 45.29
N PHE A 291 -4.58 19.06 45.32
CA PHE A 291 -5.36 19.82 46.30
C PHE A 291 -5.14 19.32 47.73
N THR A 292 -5.08 18.00 47.93
CA THR A 292 -4.91 17.39 49.25
C THR A 292 -3.54 17.72 49.84
N THR A 293 -2.46 17.64 49.07
CA THR A 293 -1.11 17.98 49.53
C THR A 293 -0.97 19.49 49.79
N SER A 294 -1.55 20.33 48.94
CA SER A 294 -1.44 21.80 49.08
C SER A 294 -2.29 22.40 50.21
N GLU A 295 -3.41 21.77 50.57
CA GLU A 295 -4.24 22.22 51.71
C GLU A 295 -3.78 21.67 53.05
N ASN A 296 -3.27 20.44 53.10
CA ASN A 296 -2.92 19.78 54.37
C ASN A 296 -1.49 20.06 54.84
N GLU A 297 -0.57 20.42 53.94
CA GLU A 297 0.83 20.66 54.28
C GLU A 297 1.36 21.96 53.66
N ARG A 298 2.24 22.68 54.37
CA ARG A 298 2.91 23.84 53.78
C ARG A 298 3.86 23.35 52.69
N PRO A 299 3.92 24.00 51.52
CA PRO A 299 4.77 23.56 50.42
C PRO A 299 6.23 23.51 50.88
N SER A 300 6.73 22.30 51.10
CA SER A 300 8.09 21.97 51.51
C SER A 300 8.70 21.08 50.42
N SER A 301 10.04 21.05 50.33
CA SER A 301 10.72 20.23 49.30
C SER A 301 10.42 18.74 49.47
N GLU A 302 10.31 18.29 50.72
CA GLU A 302 10.04 16.90 51.10
C GLU A 302 8.60 16.50 50.73
N ALA A 303 7.61 17.34 51.04
CA ALA A 303 6.20 17.09 50.68
C ALA A 303 5.95 17.06 49.16
N VAL A 304 6.80 17.73 48.37
CA VAL A 304 6.72 17.69 46.90
C VAL A 304 7.36 16.42 46.35
N GLU A 305 8.43 15.92 46.95
CA GLU A 305 9.06 14.65 46.57
C GLU A 305 8.15 13.46 46.93
N ASP A 306 7.58 13.45 48.14
CA ASP A 306 6.66 12.40 48.60
C ASP A 306 5.36 12.32 47.77
N ALA A 307 4.85 13.46 47.27
CA ALA A 307 3.65 13.47 46.42
C ALA A 307 3.93 13.09 44.95
N PHE A 308 5.21 12.98 44.56
CA PHE A 308 5.63 12.64 43.20
C PHE A 308 5.93 11.13 43.02
N GLU A 309 6.34 10.44 44.09
CA GLU A 309 6.60 8.98 44.11
C GLU A 309 5.31 8.12 44.22
#